data_AF-G0UUM3-F1
#
_entry.id   AF-G0UUM3-F1
#
_cell.length_a   1.000
_cell.length_b   1.000
_cell.length_c   1.000
_cell.angle_alpha   90.00
_cell.angle_beta   90.00
_cell.angle_gamma   90.00
#
_symmetry.space_group_name_H-M   'P 1'
#
loop_
_entity.id
_entity.type
_entity.pdbx_description
1 polymer ?
#
loop_
_entity_poly.entity_id
_entity_poly.type
_entity_poly.pdbx_seq_one_letter_code
_entity_poly.pdbx_strand_id
1 'polypeptide(L)'
;MSSQMRRALVFSGQGSHCQGMAMNTLGVPAVARLWEQMKGYMEQKYGISLQEIITENPKRMYVHNDAYDLQSICHHSFRESGGVAESVPKEKLVAHSQGVMSLTSLTQPCMLAAHMVMLEYLRHTRGYSVESATVVAGHSLGEFSALCALGLFSPEVAVDLVYKRGALMEEVIRQSSHASEKYLMFACNPLRAKLFSDDPEVAVDQFHIFVELIARHFSTTTSFIEVVNYNIMYEQYIVAGDAVALSVLGKCLDPQFRANYCGADSTLDHTVRAAVEAVMQDKRDGITMNPNSGPSPDFVTSSARKYGVRSTFRRFLRGPDDGYTPSLEELTHLTLQEDGRSGLKKKSWFIPLPLCIPFHSSHLRWAMDRFLPIVHEALPAENVLRSLFGSPQDAGCDCGLANPAEMERKGPVWLTNLTGTAFLPFDCRFQKDALDIMQSLNVGEIRHRGR
;
A
#
# COMPACT_ATOMS: atom_id res chain seq x y z
N MET A 1 -16.83 38.65 0.94
CA MET A 1 -16.86 37.29 1.51
C MET A 1 -15.51 36.66 1.27
N SER A 2 -14.71 36.47 2.33
CA SER A 2 -13.42 35.77 2.23
C SER A 2 -13.70 34.34 1.73
N SER A 3 -13.19 33.95 0.57
CA SER A 3 -13.31 32.58 0.08
C SER A 3 -12.62 31.66 1.08
N GLN A 4 -13.39 30.91 1.87
CA GLN A 4 -12.84 29.97 2.82
C GLN A 4 -11.96 28.98 2.07
N MET A 5 -10.66 28.96 2.40
CA MET A 5 -9.67 28.11 1.74
C MET A 5 -10.10 26.65 1.91
N ARG A 6 -10.41 25.97 0.80
CA ARG A 6 -10.73 24.54 0.80
C ARG A 6 -9.48 23.74 1.18
N ARG A 7 -9.62 22.83 2.14
CA ARG A 7 -8.52 22.01 2.66
C ARG A 7 -8.80 20.54 2.41
N ALA A 8 -7.76 19.78 2.08
CA ALA A 8 -7.81 18.32 2.04
C ALA A 8 -6.89 17.76 3.13
N LEU A 9 -7.37 16.78 3.88
CA LEU A 9 -6.58 16.02 4.85
C LEU A 9 -6.28 14.64 4.25
N VAL A 10 -5.00 14.35 4.03
CA VAL A 10 -4.57 13.10 3.38
C VAL A 10 -3.60 12.36 4.28
N PHE A 11 -3.92 11.09 4.58
CA PHE A 11 -3.08 10.21 5.38
C PHE A 11 -2.18 9.34 4.50
N SER A 12 -0.90 9.23 4.87
CA SER A 12 0.05 8.37 4.16
C SER A 12 -0.23 6.88 4.39
N GLY A 13 0.13 6.05 3.40
CA GLY A 13 0.14 4.60 3.55
C GLY A 13 1.42 4.06 4.18
N GLN A 14 1.61 2.74 4.12
CA GLN A 14 2.84 2.08 4.53
C GLN A 14 4.03 2.51 3.64
N GLY A 15 5.22 2.61 4.24
CA GLY A 15 6.48 2.93 3.55
C GLY A 15 7.11 4.27 3.98
N SER A 16 6.37 5.13 4.69
CA SER A 16 6.88 6.35 5.30
C SER A 16 7.28 6.21 6.78
N HIS A 17 7.12 5.01 7.35
CA HIS A 17 7.46 4.72 8.74
C HIS A 17 8.94 5.00 9.02
N CYS A 18 9.23 5.50 10.21
CA CYS A 18 10.59 5.69 10.68
C CYS A 18 10.66 5.59 12.19
N GLN A 19 11.83 5.20 12.69
CA GLN A 19 12.08 5.13 14.13
C GLN A 19 11.90 6.53 14.76
N GLY A 20 11.23 6.58 15.91
CA GLY A 20 10.93 7.80 16.64
C GLY A 20 9.79 8.64 16.06
N MET A 21 9.04 8.16 15.05
CA MET A 21 7.97 8.93 14.44
C MET A 21 6.95 9.42 15.47
N ALA A 22 6.63 10.72 15.40
CA ALA A 22 5.67 11.44 16.25
C ALA A 22 5.93 11.43 17.77
N MET A 23 7.00 10.81 18.27
CA MET A 23 7.29 10.73 19.71
C MET A 23 7.59 12.09 20.35
N ASN A 24 8.08 13.04 19.57
CA ASN A 24 8.30 14.42 20.01
C ASN A 24 7.01 15.19 20.34
N THR A 25 5.84 14.67 19.96
CA THR A 25 4.54 15.32 20.23
C THR A 25 3.96 14.98 21.61
N LEU A 26 4.50 13.95 22.28
CA LEU A 26 3.97 13.42 23.55
C LEU A 26 4.12 14.40 24.74
N GLY A 27 4.84 15.52 24.57
CA GLY A 27 4.88 16.59 25.57
C GLY A 27 3.53 17.29 25.78
N VAL A 28 2.58 17.15 24.84
CA VAL A 28 1.22 17.69 24.98
C VAL A 28 0.35 16.67 25.76
N PRO A 29 -0.24 17.03 26.91
CA PRO A 29 -0.94 16.06 27.77
C PRO A 29 -2.09 15.31 27.10
N ALA A 30 -2.82 15.95 26.20
CA ALA A 30 -3.91 15.30 25.47
C ALA A 30 -3.39 14.26 24.46
N VAL A 31 -2.27 14.56 23.81
CA VAL A 31 -1.59 13.64 22.89
C VAL A 31 -1.03 12.44 23.65
N ALA A 32 -0.41 12.67 24.81
CA ALA A 32 0.07 11.61 25.69
C ALA A 32 -1.05 10.67 26.12
N ARG A 33 -2.22 11.19 26.50
CA ARG A 33 -3.38 10.36 26.86
C ARG A 33 -3.85 9.47 25.70
N LEU A 34 -4.01 10.06 24.51
CA LEU A 34 -4.39 9.31 23.30
C LEU A 34 -3.38 8.22 22.96
N TRP A 35 -2.09 8.52 23.09
CA TRP A 35 -1.01 7.56 22.89
C TRP A 35 -1.10 6.40 23.90
N GLU A 36 -1.26 6.70 25.19
CA GLU A 36 -1.38 5.68 26.24
C GLU A 36 -2.60 4.78 26.03
N GLN A 37 -3.71 5.29 25.51
CA GLN A 37 -4.89 4.49 25.16
C GLN A 37 -4.56 3.44 24.10
N MET A 38 -4.01 3.86 22.95
CA MET A 38 -3.67 2.95 21.86
C MET A 38 -2.55 1.97 22.25
N LYS A 39 -1.51 2.46 22.94
CA LYS A 39 -0.39 1.65 23.43
C LYS A 39 -0.88 0.61 24.44
N GLY A 40 -1.65 1.03 25.44
CA GLY A 40 -2.21 0.15 26.47
C GLY A 40 -3.11 -0.92 25.87
N TYR A 41 -3.94 -0.57 24.89
CA TYR A 41 -4.80 -1.54 24.20
C TYR A 41 -4.00 -2.66 23.53
N MET A 42 -2.97 -2.32 22.74
CA MET A 42 -2.13 -3.30 22.05
C MET A 42 -1.28 -4.15 23.01
N GLU A 43 -0.78 -3.53 24.08
CA GLU A 43 0.01 -4.22 25.10
C GLU A 43 -0.84 -5.23 25.88
N GLN A 44 -2.04 -4.83 26.34
CA GLN A 44 -2.94 -5.71 27.09
C GLN A 44 -3.45 -6.87 26.23
N LYS A 45 -3.83 -6.59 24.97
CA LYS A 45 -4.46 -7.59 24.11
C LYS A 45 -3.47 -8.56 23.48
N TYR A 46 -2.29 -8.08 23.09
CA TYR A 46 -1.35 -8.86 22.28
C TYR A 46 0.08 -8.92 22.87
N GLY A 47 0.36 -8.19 23.95
CA GLY A 47 1.71 -8.05 24.48
C GLY A 47 2.62 -7.21 23.57
N ILE A 48 2.04 -6.40 22.68
CA ILE A 48 2.73 -5.63 21.65
C ILE A 48 2.93 -4.19 22.11
N SER A 49 4.17 -3.84 22.43
CA SER A 49 4.53 -2.48 22.85
C SER A 49 4.77 -1.59 21.64
N LEU A 50 3.76 -0.80 21.27
CA LEU A 50 3.90 0.21 20.21
C LEU A 50 5.05 1.20 20.50
N GLN A 51 5.30 1.49 21.78
CA GLN A 51 6.39 2.36 22.21
C GLN A 51 7.75 1.76 21.85
N GLU A 52 8.03 0.53 22.28
CA GLU A 52 9.29 -0.17 22.02
C GLU A 52 9.56 -0.27 20.52
N ILE A 53 8.53 -0.64 19.73
CA ILE A 53 8.64 -0.77 18.28
C ILE A 53 9.02 0.58 17.63
N ILE A 54 8.36 1.68 18.02
CA ILE A 54 8.62 2.99 17.41
C ILE A 54 9.96 3.57 17.90
N THR A 55 10.29 3.50 19.18
CA THR A 55 11.50 4.14 19.71
C THR A 55 12.76 3.35 19.46
N GLU A 56 12.71 2.03 19.56
CA GLU A 56 13.90 1.17 19.52
C GLU A 56 13.98 0.34 18.24
N ASN A 57 12.84 0.01 17.63
CA ASN A 57 12.73 -0.89 16.47
C ASN A 57 13.62 -2.14 16.62
N PRO A 58 13.43 -2.94 17.69
CA PRO A 58 14.31 -4.07 17.97
C PRO A 58 14.22 -5.10 16.86
N LYS A 59 15.27 -5.91 16.67
CA LYS A 59 15.25 -7.01 15.67
C LYS A 59 14.44 -8.22 16.14
N ARG A 60 14.16 -8.30 17.43
CA ARG A 60 13.52 -9.41 18.12
C ARG A 60 12.66 -8.85 19.24
N MET A 61 11.44 -9.34 19.39
CA MET A 61 10.56 -8.99 20.50
C MET A 61 9.75 -10.21 20.92
N TYR A 62 9.37 -10.29 22.18
CA TYR A 62 8.46 -11.31 22.69
C TYR A 62 7.05 -10.72 22.81
N VAL A 63 6.05 -11.49 22.40
CA VAL A 63 4.62 -11.13 22.44
C VAL A 63 3.82 -12.29 23.05
N HIS A 64 2.52 -12.09 23.30
CA HIS A 64 1.67 -13.18 23.75
C HIS A 64 1.63 -14.33 22.73
N ASN A 65 1.41 -15.56 23.20
CA ASN A 65 1.45 -16.76 22.35
C ASN A 65 0.41 -16.74 21.21
N ASP A 66 -0.75 -16.20 21.51
CA ASP A 66 -1.91 -16.05 20.63
C ASP A 66 -1.84 -14.80 19.74
N ALA A 67 -0.89 -13.89 19.98
CA ALA A 67 -0.81 -12.62 19.26
C ALA A 67 -0.76 -12.81 17.74
N TYR A 68 -0.07 -13.85 17.25
CA TYR A 68 -0.01 -14.19 15.83
C TYR A 68 -0.71 -15.53 15.51
N ASP A 69 -1.64 -15.98 16.36
CA ASP A 69 -2.54 -17.07 16.02
C ASP A 69 -3.81 -16.51 15.37
N LEU A 70 -4.01 -16.80 14.09
CA LEU A 70 -5.11 -16.20 13.33
C LEU A 70 -6.48 -16.62 13.83
N GLN A 71 -6.61 -17.82 14.38
CA GLN A 71 -7.86 -18.23 14.99
C GLN A 71 -8.19 -17.31 16.16
N SER A 72 -7.23 -17.09 17.06
CA SER A 72 -7.39 -16.15 18.17
C SER A 72 -7.63 -14.71 17.70
N ILE A 73 -6.78 -14.17 16.82
CA ILE A 73 -6.86 -12.79 16.30
C ILE A 73 -8.22 -12.49 15.66
N CYS A 74 -8.75 -13.41 14.85
CA CYS A 74 -10.01 -13.20 14.15
C CYS A 74 -11.23 -13.26 15.09
N HIS A 75 -11.12 -13.96 16.23
CA HIS A 75 -12.22 -14.10 17.20
C HIS A 75 -12.12 -13.12 18.38
N HIS A 76 -10.97 -12.45 18.58
CA HIS A 76 -10.82 -11.44 19.62
C HIS A 76 -11.77 -10.27 19.38
N SER A 77 -12.80 -10.12 20.21
CA SER A 77 -13.77 -9.03 20.03
C SER A 77 -13.12 -7.65 20.23
N PHE A 78 -13.64 -6.64 19.53
CA PHE A 78 -13.23 -5.25 19.76
C PHE A 78 -13.77 -4.68 21.08
N ARG A 79 -14.87 -5.25 21.59
CA ARG A 79 -15.58 -4.77 22.80
C ARG A 79 -14.95 -5.27 24.10
N GLU A 80 -14.21 -6.36 24.00
CA GLU A 80 -13.47 -6.92 25.12
C GLU A 80 -12.12 -6.20 25.21
N SER A 81 -12.10 -5.10 25.97
CA SER A 81 -10.85 -4.61 26.56
C SER A 81 -10.46 -5.65 27.61
N GLY A 82 -9.82 -6.72 27.17
CA GLY A 82 -9.49 -7.85 28.02
C GLY A 82 -8.81 -7.35 29.29
N GLY A 83 -9.41 -7.62 30.45
CA GLY A 83 -8.77 -7.51 31.76
C GLY A 83 -7.69 -8.59 31.91
N VAL A 84 -6.85 -8.73 30.89
CA VAL A 84 -5.68 -9.58 30.88
C VAL A 84 -4.71 -8.90 31.82
N ALA A 85 -4.57 -9.46 33.03
CA ALA A 85 -3.57 -9.00 33.97
C ALA A 85 -2.21 -8.92 33.27
N GLU A 86 -1.39 -7.91 33.57
CA GLU A 86 -0.01 -7.74 33.08
C GLU A 86 0.90 -8.98 33.27
N SER A 87 0.39 -10.01 33.96
CA SER A 87 1.01 -11.29 34.23
C SER A 87 0.91 -12.34 33.11
N VAL A 88 0.30 -12.06 31.95
CA VAL A 88 0.32 -13.04 30.84
C VAL A 88 1.74 -13.12 30.25
N PRO A 89 2.35 -14.32 30.19
CA PRO A 89 3.70 -14.48 29.68
C PRO A 89 3.83 -14.10 28.19
N LYS A 90 4.86 -13.29 27.88
CA LYS A 90 5.30 -13.02 26.51
C LYS A 90 6.29 -14.11 26.08
N GLU A 91 5.80 -15.13 25.40
CA GLU A 91 6.58 -16.33 25.06
C GLU A 91 6.88 -16.45 23.56
N LYS A 92 6.06 -15.84 22.69
CA LYS A 92 6.23 -15.94 21.25
C LYS A 92 7.25 -14.94 20.75
N LEU A 93 8.35 -15.46 20.19
CA LEU A 93 9.39 -14.65 19.55
C LEU A 93 8.96 -14.20 18.16
N VAL A 94 8.98 -12.89 17.93
CA VAL A 94 8.80 -12.25 16.63
C VAL A 94 10.11 -11.60 16.23
N ALA A 95 10.55 -11.78 14.98
CA ALA A 95 11.85 -11.29 14.53
C ALA A 95 11.82 -10.82 13.08
N HIS A 96 12.61 -9.78 12.80
CA HIS A 96 12.86 -9.30 11.44
C HIS A 96 14.26 -8.69 11.32
N SER A 97 14.94 -8.93 10.19
CA SER A 97 16.37 -8.60 10.03
C SER A 97 16.68 -7.10 10.10
N GLN A 98 15.73 -6.26 9.68
CA GLN A 98 15.80 -4.79 9.70
C GLN A 98 15.08 -4.14 10.90
N GLY A 99 14.63 -4.95 11.86
CA GLY A 99 13.77 -4.48 12.96
C GLY A 99 12.30 -4.89 12.74
N VAL A 100 11.62 -5.17 13.84
CA VAL A 100 10.24 -5.69 13.86
C VAL A 100 9.23 -4.70 13.32
N MET A 101 9.51 -3.38 13.31
CA MET A 101 8.64 -2.38 12.68
C MET A 101 8.49 -2.61 11.17
N SER A 102 9.37 -3.38 10.52
CA SER A 102 9.22 -3.74 9.10
C SER A 102 8.24 -4.89 8.84
N LEU A 103 7.78 -5.59 9.89
CA LEU A 103 6.67 -6.52 9.77
C LEU A 103 5.41 -5.71 9.53
N THR A 104 4.67 -6.02 8.47
CA THR A 104 3.47 -5.31 8.05
C THR A 104 2.38 -5.34 9.12
N SER A 105 2.27 -6.43 9.89
CA SER A 105 1.41 -6.52 11.07
C SER A 105 1.74 -5.47 12.13
N LEU A 106 3.00 -5.06 12.28
CA LEU A 106 3.44 -4.06 13.27
C LEU A 106 3.58 -2.66 12.67
N THR A 107 3.97 -2.53 11.40
CA THR A 107 4.08 -1.23 10.72
C THR A 107 2.75 -0.50 10.71
N GLN A 108 1.67 -1.23 10.42
CA GLN A 108 0.34 -0.65 10.25
C GLN A 108 -0.21 0.04 11.51
N PRO A 109 -0.25 -0.62 12.69
CA PRO A 109 -0.71 0.03 13.92
C PRO A 109 0.22 1.16 14.36
N CYS A 110 1.54 1.02 14.21
CA CYS A 110 2.48 2.11 14.52
C CYS A 110 2.22 3.35 13.67
N MET A 111 2.02 3.18 12.35
CA MET A 111 1.71 4.26 11.42
C MET A 111 0.37 4.93 11.75
N LEU A 112 -0.68 4.14 12.03
CA LEU A 112 -1.98 4.67 12.42
C LEU A 112 -1.89 5.47 13.72
N ALA A 113 -1.23 4.92 14.74
CA ALA A 113 -1.03 5.61 16.01
C ALA A 113 -0.28 6.94 15.83
N ALA A 114 0.78 6.95 15.00
CA ALA A 114 1.53 8.15 14.65
C ALA A 114 0.66 9.21 13.94
N HIS A 115 -0.24 8.81 13.04
CA HIS A 115 -1.19 9.71 12.41
C HIS A 115 -2.15 10.34 13.43
N MET A 116 -2.71 9.53 14.34
CA MET A 116 -3.69 9.99 15.32
C MET A 116 -3.08 10.94 16.35
N VAL A 117 -1.88 10.63 16.87
CA VAL A 117 -1.20 11.55 17.80
C VAL A 117 -0.78 12.86 17.13
N MET A 118 -0.38 12.82 15.84
CA MET A 118 -0.06 14.04 15.10
C MET A 118 -1.30 14.90 14.84
N LEU A 119 -2.43 14.28 14.51
CA LEU A 119 -3.71 14.97 14.36
C LEU A 119 -4.15 15.63 15.67
N GLU A 120 -4.04 14.91 16.79
CA GLU A 120 -4.34 15.43 18.12
C GLU A 120 -3.37 16.57 18.51
N TYR A 121 -2.09 16.45 18.17
CA TYR A 121 -1.12 17.51 18.36
C TYR A 121 -1.49 18.78 17.59
N LEU A 122 -1.88 18.66 16.32
CA LEU A 122 -2.35 19.79 15.51
C LEU A 122 -3.62 20.42 16.07
N ARG A 123 -4.54 19.61 16.62
CA ARG A 123 -5.74 20.09 17.29
C ARG A 123 -5.41 21.00 18.47
N HIS A 124 -4.51 20.57 19.35
CA HIS A 124 -4.17 21.33 20.57
C HIS A 124 -3.18 22.48 20.35
N THR A 125 -2.27 22.38 19.39
CA THR A 125 -1.23 23.39 19.18
C THR A 125 -1.59 24.41 18.10
N ARG A 126 -2.44 24.04 17.14
CA ARG A 126 -2.81 24.88 15.99
C ARG A 126 -4.30 25.14 15.88
N GLY A 127 -5.13 24.59 16.78
CA GLY A 127 -6.59 24.69 16.68
C GLY A 127 -7.16 24.04 15.42
N TYR A 128 -6.43 23.06 14.84
CA TYR A 128 -6.89 22.37 13.64
C TYR A 128 -8.06 21.43 13.97
N SER A 129 -9.09 21.43 13.13
CA SER A 129 -10.24 20.53 13.24
C SER A 129 -10.44 19.79 11.93
N VAL A 130 -10.74 18.49 12.01
CA VAL A 130 -11.00 17.64 10.85
C VAL A 130 -12.23 18.13 10.09
N GLU A 131 -13.22 18.64 10.81
CA GLU A 131 -14.44 19.25 10.28
C GLU A 131 -14.16 20.48 9.40
N SER A 132 -12.99 21.12 9.57
CA SER A 132 -12.55 22.22 8.69
C SER A 132 -12.01 21.75 7.33
N ALA A 133 -11.80 20.44 7.15
CA ALA A 133 -11.44 19.88 5.85
C ALA A 133 -12.67 19.77 4.95
N THR A 134 -12.49 19.99 3.67
CA THR A 134 -13.49 19.71 2.64
C THR A 134 -13.49 18.23 2.28
N VAL A 135 -12.30 17.62 2.29
CA VAL A 135 -12.07 16.23 1.89
C VAL A 135 -11.11 15.57 2.85
N VAL A 136 -11.38 14.30 3.18
CA VAL A 136 -10.45 13.40 3.86
C VAL A 136 -10.19 12.19 2.97
N ALA A 137 -8.93 11.80 2.84
CA ALA A 137 -8.53 10.61 2.09
C ALA A 137 -7.33 9.94 2.77
N GLY A 138 -7.03 8.71 2.40
CA GLY A 138 -5.83 8.07 2.86
C GLY A 138 -5.37 6.97 1.92
N HIS A 139 -4.08 6.92 1.64
CA HIS A 139 -3.51 5.96 0.70
C HIS A 139 -3.35 4.60 1.38
N SER A 140 -4.00 3.55 0.85
CA SER A 140 -3.90 2.18 1.38
C SER A 140 -4.23 2.13 2.89
N LEU A 141 -3.27 1.79 3.76
CA LEU A 141 -3.39 1.87 5.22
C LEU A 141 -3.96 3.22 5.71
N GLY A 142 -3.60 4.32 5.05
CA GLY A 142 -4.04 5.66 5.42
C GLY A 142 -5.56 5.80 5.42
N GLU A 143 -6.29 4.95 4.67
CA GLU A 143 -7.76 4.96 4.65
C GLU A 143 -8.35 4.62 6.02
N PHE A 144 -7.73 3.71 6.78
CA PHE A 144 -8.13 3.44 8.17
C PHE A 144 -7.85 4.62 9.10
N SER A 145 -6.75 5.33 8.87
CA SER A 145 -6.44 6.57 9.60
C SER A 145 -7.42 7.69 9.26
N ALA A 146 -7.82 7.82 7.99
CA ALA A 146 -8.87 8.72 7.55
C ALA A 146 -10.20 8.42 8.23
N LEU A 147 -10.63 7.16 8.23
CA LEU A 147 -11.87 6.72 8.87
C LEU A 147 -11.83 6.91 10.40
N CYS A 148 -10.70 6.65 11.05
CA CYS A 148 -10.51 6.94 12.46
C CYS A 148 -10.58 8.46 12.75
N ALA A 149 -9.99 9.30 11.90
CA ALA A 149 -10.05 10.75 12.02
C ALA A 149 -11.47 11.31 11.83
N LEU A 150 -12.31 10.63 11.03
CA LEU A 150 -13.74 10.93 10.86
C LEU A 150 -14.61 10.40 12.02
N GLY A 151 -14.02 9.71 13.00
CA GLY A 151 -14.73 9.15 14.14
C GLY A 151 -15.48 7.85 13.83
N LEU A 152 -15.23 7.19 12.70
CA LEU A 152 -15.85 5.90 12.39
C LEU A 152 -15.38 4.80 13.35
N PHE A 153 -14.09 4.81 13.69
CA PHE A 153 -13.47 3.90 14.64
C PHE A 153 -12.86 4.69 15.78
N SER A 154 -12.93 4.15 17.00
CA SER A 154 -12.09 4.66 18.09
C SER A 154 -10.61 4.39 17.78
N PRO A 155 -9.67 5.17 18.32
CA PRO A 155 -8.23 4.94 18.11
C PRO A 155 -7.78 3.52 18.48
N GLU A 156 -8.32 2.96 19.56
CA GLU A 156 -8.04 1.60 20.04
C GLU A 156 -8.54 0.53 19.05
N VAL A 157 -9.80 0.66 18.60
CA VAL A 157 -10.38 -0.23 17.58
C VAL A 157 -9.59 -0.11 16.27
N ALA A 158 -9.18 1.10 15.90
CA ALA A 158 -8.46 1.34 14.66
C ALA A 158 -7.06 0.71 14.66
N VAL A 159 -6.29 0.82 15.75
CA VAL A 159 -4.97 0.15 15.84
C VAL A 159 -5.10 -1.38 15.82
N ASP A 160 -6.13 -1.92 16.47
CA ASP A 160 -6.42 -3.36 16.42
C ASP A 160 -6.81 -3.81 15.01
N LEU A 161 -7.73 -3.09 14.37
CA LEU A 161 -8.23 -3.41 13.04
C LEU A 161 -7.09 -3.47 12.00
N VAL A 162 -6.15 -2.51 12.04
CA VAL A 162 -5.01 -2.51 11.13
C VAL A 162 -3.92 -3.52 11.51
N TYR A 163 -3.82 -3.89 12.79
CA TYR A 163 -3.00 -5.03 13.23
C TYR A 163 -3.52 -6.34 12.63
N LYS A 164 -4.82 -6.62 12.81
CA LYS A 164 -5.49 -7.80 12.24
C LYS A 164 -5.35 -7.85 10.72
N ARG A 165 -5.52 -6.69 10.05
CA ARG A 165 -5.29 -6.54 8.61
C ARG A 165 -3.86 -6.96 8.23
N GLY A 166 -2.85 -6.42 8.90
CA GLY A 166 -1.46 -6.74 8.60
C GLY A 166 -1.10 -8.20 8.87
N ALA A 167 -1.62 -8.81 9.94
CA ALA A 167 -1.41 -10.22 10.25
C ALA A 167 -2.01 -11.15 9.17
N LEU A 168 -3.24 -10.87 8.71
CA LEU A 168 -3.86 -11.63 7.61
C LEU A 168 -3.10 -11.48 6.29
N MET A 169 -2.56 -10.29 6.00
CA MET A 169 -1.75 -10.05 4.81
C MET A 169 -0.43 -10.84 4.83
N GLU A 170 0.24 -10.90 5.99
CA GLU A 170 1.48 -11.68 6.16
C GLU A 170 1.23 -13.18 6.06
N GLU A 171 0.09 -13.64 6.56
CA GLU A 171 -0.28 -15.04 6.51
C GLU A 171 -0.37 -15.59 5.08
N VAL A 172 -0.94 -14.82 4.15
CA VAL A 172 -1.05 -15.23 2.74
C VAL A 172 0.32 -15.60 2.17
N ILE A 173 1.35 -14.84 2.57
CA ILE A 173 2.74 -15.10 2.15
C ILE A 173 3.27 -16.37 2.80
N ARG A 174 2.96 -16.60 4.09
CA ARG A 174 3.41 -17.77 4.85
C ARG A 174 2.76 -19.06 4.37
N GLN A 175 1.48 -19.04 4.00
CA GLN A 175 0.74 -20.22 3.52
C GLN A 175 1.12 -20.61 2.09
N SER A 176 1.65 -19.68 1.30
CA SER A 176 2.09 -19.98 -0.06
C SER A 176 3.18 -21.06 -0.03
N SER A 177 2.90 -22.21 -0.64
CA SER A 177 3.71 -23.46 -0.60
C SER A 177 5.13 -23.31 -1.19
N HIS A 178 5.46 -22.12 -1.69
CA HIS A 178 6.76 -21.73 -2.22
C HIS A 178 7.43 -20.71 -1.28
N ALA A 179 7.62 -21.12 -0.03
CA ALA A 179 8.28 -20.35 1.01
C ALA A 179 9.72 -19.99 0.58
N SER A 180 9.91 -18.77 0.08
CA SER A 180 10.95 -17.80 0.49
C SER A 180 11.31 -16.76 -0.59
N GLU A 181 10.86 -16.85 -1.85
CA GLU A 181 11.33 -15.92 -2.90
C GLU A 181 10.35 -15.64 -4.06
N LYS A 182 9.17 -15.05 -3.87
CA LYS A 182 8.34 -14.76 -5.06
C LYS A 182 7.75 -13.37 -5.21
N TYR A 183 7.05 -12.83 -4.23
CA TYR A 183 6.31 -11.59 -4.48
C TYR A 183 7.19 -10.37 -4.35
N LEU A 184 7.22 -9.58 -5.42
CA LEU A 184 7.95 -8.35 -5.51
C LEU A 184 6.98 -7.25 -5.95
N MET A 185 7.39 -6.02 -5.70
CA MET A 185 6.65 -4.85 -6.16
C MET A 185 7.61 -3.86 -6.79
N PHE A 186 7.23 -3.27 -7.91
CA PHE A 186 8.03 -2.31 -8.63
C PHE A 186 7.26 -1.00 -8.87
N ALA A 187 7.90 0.11 -8.57
CA ALA A 187 7.48 1.42 -9.05
C ALA A 187 7.91 1.56 -10.52
N CYS A 188 6.93 1.78 -11.38
CA CYS A 188 7.05 1.88 -12.82
C CYS A 188 6.73 3.32 -13.28
N ASN A 189 7.55 3.86 -14.19
CA ASN A 189 7.30 5.13 -14.85
C ASN A 189 7.25 4.93 -16.38
N PRO A 190 6.04 4.80 -16.97
CA PRO A 190 5.86 4.58 -18.40
C PRO A 190 6.50 5.66 -19.28
N LEU A 191 6.41 6.94 -18.91
CA LEU A 191 7.02 8.04 -19.67
C LEU A 191 8.53 7.87 -19.84
N ARG A 192 9.21 7.48 -18.76
CA ARG A 192 10.67 7.26 -18.80
C ARG A 192 11.08 5.98 -19.50
N ALA A 193 10.18 5.01 -19.60
CA ALA A 193 10.42 3.80 -20.37
C ALA A 193 10.44 4.07 -21.88
N LYS A 194 10.01 5.26 -22.35
CA LYS A 194 10.00 5.69 -23.76
C LYS A 194 9.38 4.62 -24.67
N LEU A 195 8.14 4.26 -24.38
CA LEU A 195 7.42 3.18 -25.05
C LEU A 195 6.91 3.66 -26.40
N PHE A 196 7.62 3.30 -27.49
CA PHE A 196 7.31 3.45 -28.93
C PHE A 196 6.70 4.77 -29.46
N SER A 197 6.43 5.75 -28.60
CA SER A 197 5.78 7.02 -28.85
C SER A 197 6.21 8.01 -27.76
N ASP A 198 6.31 9.29 -28.12
CA ASP A 198 6.54 10.38 -27.17
C ASP A 198 5.22 10.89 -26.54
N ASP A 199 4.07 10.37 -26.98
CA ASP A 199 2.75 10.70 -26.43
C ASP A 199 2.54 10.01 -25.05
N PRO A 200 2.33 10.80 -23.97
CA PRO A 200 2.06 10.27 -22.64
C PRO A 200 0.89 9.29 -22.52
N GLU A 201 -0.20 9.53 -23.24
CA GLU A 201 -1.40 8.68 -23.17
C GLU A 201 -1.11 7.33 -23.81
N VAL A 202 -0.52 7.35 -25.01
CA VAL A 202 -0.10 6.13 -25.73
C VAL A 202 0.91 5.33 -24.91
N ALA A 203 1.88 5.99 -24.26
CA ALA A 203 2.87 5.30 -23.44
C ALA A 203 2.21 4.57 -22.25
N VAL A 204 1.23 5.18 -21.59
CA VAL A 204 0.48 4.54 -20.51
C VAL A 204 -0.39 3.39 -21.02
N ASP A 205 -1.07 3.56 -22.14
CA ASP A 205 -1.86 2.49 -22.75
C ASP A 205 -0.98 1.28 -23.09
N GLN A 206 0.17 1.51 -23.72
CA GLN A 206 1.13 0.45 -24.03
C GLN A 206 1.66 -0.24 -22.77
N PHE A 207 1.95 0.51 -21.71
CA PHE A 207 2.34 -0.04 -20.41
C PHE A 207 1.26 -0.97 -19.84
N HIS A 208 -0.01 -0.55 -19.85
CA HIS A 208 -1.12 -1.39 -19.38
C HIS A 208 -1.34 -2.61 -20.28
N ILE A 209 -1.21 -2.45 -21.59
CA ILE A 209 -1.28 -3.56 -22.55
C ILE A 209 -0.15 -4.57 -22.29
N PHE A 210 1.07 -4.12 -21.97
CA PHE A 210 2.14 -5.03 -21.59
C PHE A 210 1.80 -5.85 -20.35
N VAL A 211 1.33 -5.20 -19.28
CA VAL A 211 0.93 -5.91 -18.05
C VAL A 211 -0.15 -6.95 -18.35
N GLU A 212 -1.18 -6.58 -19.13
CA GLU A 212 -2.28 -7.47 -19.52
C GLU A 212 -1.80 -8.64 -20.41
N LEU A 213 -0.93 -8.39 -21.39
CA LEU A 213 -0.39 -9.43 -22.25
C LEU A 213 0.50 -10.42 -21.48
N ILE A 214 1.30 -9.92 -20.54
CA ILE A 214 2.12 -10.76 -19.64
C ILE A 214 1.20 -11.61 -18.76
N ALA A 215 0.17 -11.00 -18.13
CA ALA A 215 -0.80 -11.72 -17.32
C ALA A 215 -1.54 -12.81 -18.13
N ARG A 216 -1.94 -12.51 -19.37
CA ARG A 216 -2.56 -13.48 -20.29
C ARG A 216 -1.59 -14.61 -20.66
N HIS A 217 -0.32 -14.30 -20.93
CA HIS A 217 0.68 -15.31 -21.26
C HIS A 217 0.86 -16.32 -20.12
N PHE A 218 0.80 -15.85 -18.87
CA PHE A 218 0.97 -16.67 -17.68
C PHE A 218 -0.34 -17.22 -17.08
N SER A 219 -1.48 -17.08 -17.74
CA SER A 219 -2.80 -17.41 -17.17
C SER A 219 -2.96 -18.89 -16.79
N THR A 220 -2.22 -19.80 -17.43
CA THR A 220 -2.21 -21.24 -17.14
C THR A 220 -1.11 -21.66 -16.18
N THR A 221 -0.37 -20.71 -15.60
CA THR A 221 0.75 -20.95 -14.69
C THR A 221 0.45 -20.42 -13.28
N THR A 222 1.42 -20.53 -12.36
CA THR A 222 1.33 -19.92 -11.03
C THR A 222 1.98 -18.53 -10.95
N SER A 223 2.36 -17.95 -12.10
CA SER A 223 2.93 -16.61 -12.19
C SER A 223 1.83 -15.57 -12.34
N PHE A 224 2.02 -14.38 -11.78
CA PHE A 224 1.05 -13.28 -11.83
C PHE A 224 1.72 -11.91 -11.92
N ILE A 225 0.98 -10.93 -12.42
CA ILE A 225 1.36 -9.53 -12.44
C ILE A 225 0.11 -8.65 -12.49
N GLU A 226 0.08 -7.61 -11.65
CA GLU A 226 -1.06 -6.70 -11.53
C GLU A 226 -0.57 -5.28 -11.22
N VAL A 227 -1.21 -4.27 -11.81
CA VAL A 227 -1.04 -2.88 -11.38
C VAL A 227 -1.87 -2.68 -10.12
N VAL A 228 -1.21 -2.37 -9.00
CA VAL A 228 -1.81 -2.32 -7.66
C VAL A 228 -1.91 -0.91 -7.09
N ASN A 229 -1.20 0.06 -7.66
CA ASN A 229 -1.40 1.46 -7.33
C ASN A 229 -1.28 2.36 -8.56
N TYR A 230 -2.24 3.29 -8.67
CA TYR A 230 -2.29 4.36 -9.65
C TYR A 230 -2.01 5.67 -8.90
N ASN A 231 -0.74 6.03 -8.71
CA ASN A 231 -0.35 7.11 -7.79
C ASN A 231 -0.29 8.48 -8.47
N ILE A 232 0.41 8.56 -9.62
CA ILE A 232 0.57 9.80 -10.39
C ILE A 232 0.33 9.43 -11.84
N MET A 233 -0.64 10.11 -12.46
CA MET A 233 -0.98 9.93 -13.86
C MET A 233 0.27 10.04 -14.74
N TYR A 234 0.45 9.10 -15.66
CA TYR A 234 1.60 8.97 -16.56
C TYR A 234 2.95 8.62 -15.92
N GLU A 235 3.19 8.98 -14.65
CA GLU A 235 4.52 8.92 -14.05
C GLU A 235 4.72 7.79 -13.04
N GLN A 236 3.70 7.42 -12.26
CA GLN A 236 3.90 6.51 -11.13
C GLN A 236 2.78 5.50 -10.97
N TYR A 237 3.13 4.27 -11.32
CA TYR A 237 2.32 3.08 -11.10
C TYR A 237 3.10 2.08 -10.27
N ILE A 238 2.45 1.36 -9.36
CA ILE A 238 3.08 0.24 -8.66
C ILE A 238 2.54 -1.05 -9.23
N VAL A 239 3.43 -1.96 -9.61
CA VAL A 239 3.10 -3.27 -10.14
C VAL A 239 3.56 -4.33 -9.14
N ALA A 240 2.63 -5.18 -8.73
CA ALA A 240 2.92 -6.37 -7.93
C ALA A 240 2.98 -7.60 -8.85
N GLY A 241 3.88 -8.53 -8.56
CA GLY A 241 3.99 -9.75 -9.34
C GLY A 241 4.98 -10.70 -8.71
N ASP A 242 5.15 -11.87 -9.31
CA ASP A 242 6.28 -12.72 -8.99
C ASP A 242 7.53 -12.34 -9.79
N ALA A 243 8.69 -12.85 -9.36
CA ALA A 243 9.98 -12.56 -9.98
C ALA A 243 10.01 -12.84 -11.50
N VAL A 244 9.30 -13.87 -12.00
CA VAL A 244 9.29 -14.19 -13.43
C VAL A 244 8.52 -13.13 -14.21
N ALA A 245 7.26 -12.86 -13.85
CA ALA A 245 6.45 -11.90 -14.58
C ALA A 245 7.02 -10.47 -14.53
N LEU A 246 7.56 -10.06 -13.38
CA LEU A 246 8.22 -8.76 -13.25
C LEU A 246 9.54 -8.67 -14.05
N SER A 247 10.27 -9.79 -14.22
CA SER A 247 11.44 -9.82 -15.11
C SER A 247 11.03 -9.59 -16.55
N VAL A 248 9.92 -10.21 -16.99
CA VAL A 248 9.37 -10.03 -18.33
C VAL A 248 8.95 -8.58 -18.54
N LEU A 249 8.23 -7.99 -17.59
CA LEU A 249 7.88 -6.56 -17.65
C LEU A 249 9.13 -5.68 -17.70
N GLY A 250 10.12 -5.95 -16.84
CA GLY A 250 11.37 -5.20 -16.80
C GLY A 250 12.18 -5.25 -18.11
N LYS A 251 12.07 -6.33 -18.90
CA LYS A 251 12.60 -6.42 -20.27
C LYS A 251 11.71 -5.68 -21.28
N CYS A 252 10.39 -5.81 -21.21
CA CYS A 252 9.47 -5.07 -22.09
C CYS A 252 9.65 -3.55 -21.96
N LEU A 253 9.86 -3.05 -20.73
CA LEU A 253 10.09 -1.64 -20.45
C LEU A 253 11.51 -1.17 -20.78
N ASP A 254 12.45 -2.07 -21.06
CA ASP A 254 13.84 -1.72 -21.37
C ASP A 254 14.02 -1.30 -22.84
N PRO A 255 14.40 -0.03 -23.12
CA PRO A 255 14.63 0.44 -24.47
C PRO A 255 15.68 -0.37 -25.24
N GLN A 256 16.72 -0.89 -24.59
CA GLN A 256 17.75 -1.66 -25.25
C GLN A 256 17.29 -3.06 -25.61
N PHE A 257 16.57 -3.69 -24.70
CA PHE A 257 15.96 -4.99 -24.99
C PHE A 257 15.05 -4.87 -26.20
N ARG A 258 14.20 -3.82 -26.23
CA ARG A 258 13.37 -3.53 -27.40
C ARG A 258 14.22 -3.29 -28.64
N ALA A 259 15.25 -2.44 -28.61
CA ALA A 259 16.08 -2.17 -29.78
C ALA A 259 16.81 -3.42 -30.33
N ASN A 260 17.23 -4.34 -29.46
CA ASN A 260 17.99 -5.53 -29.85
C ASN A 260 17.12 -6.69 -30.33
N TYR A 261 15.93 -6.85 -29.75
CA TYR A 261 15.07 -8.03 -29.97
C TYR A 261 13.74 -7.70 -30.64
N CYS A 262 13.35 -6.42 -30.72
CA CYS A 262 12.13 -5.94 -31.33
C CYS A 262 12.49 -4.96 -32.45
N GLY A 263 12.01 -5.21 -33.67
CA GLY A 263 12.12 -4.25 -34.76
C GLY A 263 11.23 -3.02 -34.54
N ALA A 264 11.40 -2.00 -35.38
CA ALA A 264 10.58 -0.77 -35.32
C ALA A 264 9.06 -1.06 -35.47
N ASP A 265 8.71 -2.11 -36.23
CA ASP A 265 7.32 -2.52 -36.49
C ASP A 265 6.86 -3.69 -35.61
N SER A 266 7.61 -4.05 -34.57
CA SER A 266 7.22 -5.14 -33.67
C SER A 266 5.97 -4.81 -32.89
N THR A 267 5.02 -5.74 -32.86
CA THR A 267 3.83 -5.62 -32.01
C THR A 267 4.21 -5.78 -30.53
N LEU A 268 3.43 -5.17 -29.64
CA LEU A 268 3.62 -5.31 -28.18
C LEU A 268 3.60 -6.78 -27.74
N ASP A 269 2.76 -7.59 -28.38
CA ASP A 269 2.67 -9.02 -28.13
C ASP A 269 3.93 -9.78 -28.55
N HIS A 270 4.54 -9.43 -29.69
CA HIS A 270 5.84 -9.99 -30.08
C HIS A 270 6.92 -9.63 -29.04
N THR A 271 6.96 -8.38 -28.57
CA THR A 271 7.88 -7.96 -27.50
C THR A 271 7.70 -8.79 -26.22
N VAL A 272 6.47 -9.07 -25.81
CA VAL A 272 6.20 -9.91 -24.64
C VAL A 272 6.70 -11.34 -24.85
N ARG A 273 6.45 -11.96 -26.01
CA ARG A 273 6.95 -13.32 -26.30
C ARG A 273 8.47 -13.39 -26.27
N ALA A 274 9.14 -12.44 -26.93
CA ALA A 274 10.61 -12.35 -26.92
C ALA A 274 11.15 -12.16 -25.49
N ALA A 275 10.50 -11.31 -24.68
CA ALA A 275 10.87 -11.10 -23.28
C ALA A 275 10.69 -12.37 -22.44
N VAL A 276 9.61 -13.12 -22.64
CA VAL A 276 9.39 -14.40 -21.95
C VAL A 276 10.49 -15.40 -22.32
N GLU A 277 10.79 -15.59 -23.61
CA GLU A 277 11.84 -16.49 -24.07
C GLU A 277 13.20 -16.13 -23.45
N ALA A 278 13.54 -14.83 -23.44
CA ALA A 278 14.76 -14.32 -22.85
C ALA A 278 14.82 -14.58 -21.32
N VAL A 279 13.73 -14.34 -20.58
CA VAL A 279 13.68 -14.61 -19.13
C VAL A 279 13.79 -16.11 -18.84
N MET A 280 13.17 -16.96 -19.66
CA MET A 280 13.29 -18.41 -19.50
C MET A 280 14.70 -18.91 -19.80
N GLN A 281 15.40 -18.28 -20.76
CA GLN A 281 16.81 -18.55 -21.02
C GLN A 281 17.69 -18.10 -19.85
N ASP A 282 17.51 -16.86 -19.36
CA ASP A 282 18.22 -16.33 -18.19
C ASP A 282 18.07 -17.28 -16.98
N LYS A 283 16.87 -17.85 -16.78
CA LYS A 283 16.60 -18.85 -15.75
C LYS A 283 17.42 -20.13 -15.93
N ARG A 284 17.51 -20.64 -17.16
CA ARG A 284 18.30 -21.84 -17.49
C ARG A 284 19.79 -21.60 -17.27
N ASP A 285 20.24 -20.38 -17.53
CA ASP A 285 21.64 -19.96 -17.37
C ASP A 285 22.00 -19.59 -15.91
N GLY A 286 21.06 -19.74 -14.97
CA GLY A 286 21.28 -19.47 -13.55
C GLY A 286 21.39 -17.97 -13.21
N ILE A 287 20.95 -17.09 -14.09
CA ILE A 287 20.93 -15.65 -13.82
C ILE A 287 19.86 -15.36 -12.76
N THR A 288 20.26 -14.63 -11.72
CA THR A 288 19.36 -14.32 -10.62
C THR A 288 18.23 -13.38 -11.07
N MET A 289 17.00 -13.76 -10.70
CA MET A 289 15.80 -12.93 -10.81
C MET A 289 15.49 -12.23 -9.48
N ASN A 290 16.49 -11.94 -8.67
CA ASN A 290 16.31 -11.16 -7.45
C ASN A 290 17.06 -9.83 -7.57
N PRO A 291 16.35 -8.69 -7.54
CA PRO A 291 16.93 -7.36 -7.74
C PRO A 291 18.01 -6.98 -6.73
N ASN A 292 18.12 -7.72 -5.61
CA ASN A 292 19.05 -7.42 -4.53
C ASN A 292 20.04 -8.57 -4.23
N SER A 293 20.05 -9.65 -5.01
CA SER A 293 21.03 -10.73 -4.84
C SER A 293 22.25 -10.51 -5.74
N GLY A 294 23.42 -10.28 -5.16
CA GLY A 294 24.68 -10.16 -5.88
C GLY A 294 25.77 -9.51 -5.03
N PRO A 295 27.06 -9.80 -5.28
CA PRO A 295 28.18 -9.22 -4.52
C PRO A 295 28.44 -7.75 -4.87
N SER A 296 27.86 -7.23 -5.97
CA SER A 296 27.98 -5.83 -6.36
C SER A 296 26.89 -4.98 -5.71
N PRO A 297 27.23 -3.99 -4.87
CA PRO A 297 26.27 -2.97 -4.47
C PRO A 297 26.00 -2.05 -5.67
N ASP A 298 24.95 -2.34 -6.44
CA ASP A 298 24.46 -1.40 -7.46
C ASP A 298 24.26 0.00 -6.85
N PHE A 299 24.35 1.07 -7.66
CA PHE A 299 24.33 2.47 -7.21
C PHE A 299 23.17 2.82 -6.25
N VAL A 300 22.01 2.20 -6.45
CA VAL A 300 20.86 2.37 -5.55
C VAL A 300 21.02 1.60 -4.24
N THR A 301 21.70 0.45 -4.24
CA THR A 301 22.08 -0.27 -3.02
C THR A 301 23.14 0.51 -2.23
N SER A 302 24.11 1.14 -2.90
CA SER A 302 25.07 2.05 -2.25
C SER A 302 24.40 3.36 -1.81
N SER A 303 23.45 3.90 -2.58
CA SER A 303 22.65 5.07 -2.20
C SER A 303 21.64 4.78 -1.09
N ALA A 304 21.00 3.61 -1.07
CA ALA A 304 20.11 3.20 0.02
C ALA A 304 20.91 2.95 1.30
N ARG A 305 22.13 2.37 1.20
CA ARG A 305 23.06 2.27 2.33
C ARG A 305 23.51 3.65 2.83
N LYS A 306 23.78 4.60 1.92
CA LYS A 306 24.32 5.92 2.23
C LYS A 306 23.25 6.95 2.64
N TYR A 307 22.02 6.82 2.15
CA TYR A 307 20.97 7.84 2.24
C TYR A 307 19.56 7.28 2.56
N GLY A 308 19.39 5.97 2.74
CA GLY A 308 18.10 5.31 3.02
C GLY A 308 17.19 5.07 1.80
N VAL A 309 16.20 4.18 1.92
CA VAL A 309 15.25 3.83 0.83
C VAL A 309 14.42 5.04 0.38
N ARG A 310 14.01 5.90 1.32
CA ARG A 310 13.15 7.07 1.06
C ARG A 310 13.82 8.11 0.16
N SER A 311 15.13 8.26 0.24
CA SER A 311 15.88 9.19 -0.63
C SER A 311 15.99 8.64 -2.05
N THR A 312 16.16 7.33 -2.21
CA THR A 312 16.14 6.65 -3.51
C THR A 312 14.82 6.90 -4.26
N PHE A 313 13.69 6.74 -3.58
CA PHE A 313 12.37 6.97 -4.18
C PHE A 313 12.09 8.44 -4.50
N ARG A 314 12.55 9.39 -3.66
CA ARG A 314 12.45 10.83 -3.98
C ARG A 314 13.37 11.23 -5.14
N ARG A 315 14.55 10.60 -5.26
CA ARG A 315 15.49 10.77 -6.38
C ARG A 315 14.92 10.25 -7.69
N PHE A 316 14.15 9.15 -7.65
CA PHE A 316 13.37 8.67 -8.80
C PHE A 316 12.40 9.75 -9.31
N LEU A 317 11.64 10.40 -8.44
CA LEU A 317 10.68 11.41 -8.89
C LEU A 317 11.33 12.69 -9.44
N ARG A 318 12.45 13.16 -8.88
CA ARG A 318 12.96 14.52 -9.14
C ARG A 318 14.16 14.65 -10.10
N GLY A 319 14.88 13.58 -10.44
CA GLY A 319 16.17 13.72 -11.13
C GLY A 319 17.23 14.42 -10.24
N PRO A 320 18.51 14.55 -10.68
CA PRO A 320 19.57 15.09 -9.83
C PRO A 320 19.55 16.61 -9.79
N ASP A 321 19.68 17.17 -8.59
CA ASP A 321 19.86 18.62 -8.34
C ASP A 321 20.87 18.82 -7.18
N ASP A 322 21.85 17.92 -7.04
CA ASP A 322 22.83 17.96 -5.94
C ASP A 322 24.31 17.94 -6.37
N GLY A 323 24.63 17.97 -7.67
CA GLY A 323 26.00 18.16 -8.17
C GLY A 323 26.98 17.02 -7.92
N TYR A 324 26.54 15.88 -7.36
CA TYR A 324 27.38 14.71 -7.07
C TYR A 324 26.82 13.39 -7.65
N THR A 325 25.69 13.45 -8.35
CA THR A 325 25.04 12.32 -9.02
C THR A 325 25.31 12.41 -10.54
N PRO A 326 25.77 11.32 -11.21
CA PRO A 326 25.79 11.23 -12.67
C PRO A 326 24.39 11.56 -13.22
N SER A 327 24.31 12.19 -14.38
CA SER A 327 23.02 12.59 -14.95
C SER A 327 22.07 11.37 -15.12
N LEU A 328 20.75 11.60 -15.17
CA LEU A 328 19.77 10.52 -15.44
C LEU A 328 20.07 9.79 -16.77
N GLU A 329 20.72 10.49 -17.71
CA GLU A 329 21.26 9.96 -18.97
C GLU A 329 22.48 9.06 -18.75
N GLU A 330 23.40 9.42 -17.85
CA GLU A 330 24.55 8.58 -17.45
C GLU A 330 24.11 7.27 -16.79
N LEU A 331 23.07 7.29 -15.94
CA LEU A 331 22.50 6.09 -15.33
C LEU A 331 21.89 5.15 -16.38
N THR A 332 21.22 5.73 -17.37
CA THR A 332 20.68 4.99 -18.52
C THR A 332 21.83 4.38 -19.30
N HIS A 333 22.88 5.13 -19.62
CA HIS A 333 24.09 4.62 -20.28
C HIS A 333 24.79 3.47 -19.53
N LEU A 334 24.91 3.52 -18.21
CA LEU A 334 25.52 2.46 -17.41
C LEU A 334 24.69 1.17 -17.40
N THR A 335 23.36 1.26 -17.46
CA THR A 335 22.49 0.08 -17.59
C THR A 335 22.48 -0.48 -19.00
N LEU A 336 22.71 0.37 -20.01
CA LEU A 336 22.81 -0.01 -21.43
C LEU A 336 24.11 -0.76 -21.78
N GLN A 337 25.10 -0.82 -20.89
CA GLN A 337 26.39 -1.49 -21.16
C GLN A 337 26.40 -2.98 -20.80
N GLU A 338 25.39 -3.46 -20.09
CA GLU A 338 25.24 -4.89 -19.78
C GLU A 338 24.15 -5.46 -20.71
N ASP A 339 24.40 -6.58 -21.39
CA ASP A 339 23.61 -7.18 -22.50
C ASP A 339 22.11 -7.54 -22.21
N GLY A 340 21.34 -6.74 -21.48
CA GLY A 340 19.91 -6.93 -21.21
C GLY A 340 19.58 -8.17 -20.38
N ARG A 341 20.58 -8.84 -19.79
CA ARG A 341 20.44 -10.08 -19.01
C ARG A 341 19.91 -9.87 -17.59
N SER A 342 19.65 -8.64 -17.19
CA SER A 342 19.40 -8.27 -15.80
C SER A 342 18.01 -7.64 -15.60
N GLY A 343 16.95 -8.31 -16.09
CA GLY A 343 15.58 -7.77 -16.18
C GLY A 343 15.01 -7.12 -14.91
N LEU A 344 15.49 -7.51 -13.72
CA LEU A 344 15.07 -6.95 -12.43
C LEU A 344 16.07 -5.98 -11.78
N LYS A 345 17.21 -5.69 -12.42
CA LYS A 345 18.11 -4.63 -11.93
C LYS A 345 17.38 -3.28 -11.94
N LYS A 346 17.85 -2.40 -11.07
CA LYS A 346 17.20 -1.11 -10.79
C LYS A 346 17.40 -0.17 -11.98
N LYS A 347 16.31 0.28 -12.61
CA LYS A 347 16.32 1.20 -13.77
C LYS A 347 15.58 2.50 -13.42
N SER A 348 15.86 3.58 -14.15
CA SER A 348 15.24 4.90 -13.89
C SER A 348 13.72 4.95 -14.13
N TRP A 349 13.16 3.91 -14.77
CA TRP A 349 11.73 3.68 -15.04
C TRP A 349 11.14 2.45 -14.32
N PHE A 350 11.96 1.65 -13.62
CA PHE A 350 11.56 0.37 -13.03
C PHE A 350 12.36 0.10 -11.74
N ILE A 351 11.76 0.40 -10.58
CA ILE A 351 12.45 0.38 -9.28
C ILE A 351 11.78 -0.60 -8.31
N PRO A 352 12.52 -1.56 -7.73
CA PRO A 352 11.98 -2.49 -6.74
C PRO A 352 11.67 -1.76 -5.42
N LEU A 353 10.53 -2.09 -4.82
CA LEU A 353 10.16 -1.70 -3.47
C LEU A 353 10.62 -2.78 -2.47
N PRO A 354 11.04 -2.41 -1.25
CA PRO A 354 11.44 -3.36 -0.22
C PRO A 354 10.22 -3.97 0.50
N LEU A 355 9.23 -4.43 -0.28
CA LEU A 355 7.97 -4.98 0.21
C LEU A 355 7.75 -6.31 -0.49
N CYS A 356 7.46 -7.34 0.30
CA CYS A 356 7.26 -8.72 -0.19
C CYS A 356 5.79 -9.15 -0.16
N ILE A 357 4.88 -8.23 0.19
CA ILE A 357 3.44 -8.49 0.24
C ILE A 357 2.81 -7.79 -0.97
N PRO A 358 2.15 -8.51 -1.90
CA PRO A 358 1.52 -7.91 -3.06
C PRO A 358 0.18 -7.28 -2.66
N PHE A 359 0.22 -6.16 -1.94
CA PHE A 359 -1.00 -5.47 -1.51
C PHE A 359 -1.81 -4.93 -2.68
N HIS A 360 -3.14 -4.87 -2.49
CA HIS A 360 -4.13 -4.49 -3.51
C HIS A 360 -4.18 -5.41 -4.74
N SER A 361 -3.53 -6.57 -4.71
CA SER A 361 -3.69 -7.58 -5.75
C SER A 361 -4.73 -8.63 -5.39
N SER A 362 -5.18 -9.37 -6.41
CA SER A 362 -6.08 -10.52 -6.26
C SER A 362 -5.54 -11.60 -5.30
N HIS A 363 -4.22 -11.67 -5.10
CA HIS A 363 -3.58 -12.69 -4.26
C HIS A 363 -3.91 -12.53 -2.77
N LEU A 364 -4.38 -11.35 -2.34
CA LEU A 364 -4.84 -11.13 -0.97
C LEU A 364 -6.34 -11.39 -0.79
N ARG A 365 -7.03 -11.99 -1.77
CA ARG A 365 -8.48 -12.27 -1.67
C ARG A 365 -8.82 -13.12 -0.45
N TRP A 366 -8.04 -14.16 -0.20
CA TRP A 366 -8.20 -15.02 0.99
C TRP A 366 -8.16 -14.22 2.31
N ALA A 367 -7.28 -13.22 2.39
CA ALA A 367 -7.17 -12.34 3.55
C ALA A 367 -8.38 -11.40 3.64
N MET A 368 -8.88 -10.90 2.50
CA MET A 368 -10.09 -10.08 2.45
C MET A 368 -11.32 -10.82 2.97
N ASP A 369 -11.56 -12.06 2.55
CA ASP A 369 -12.73 -12.84 2.98
C ASP A 369 -12.74 -13.07 4.50
N ARG A 370 -11.56 -13.17 5.13
CA ARG A 370 -11.41 -13.28 6.60
C ARG A 370 -11.46 -11.93 7.31
N PHE A 371 -11.04 -10.88 6.63
CA PHE A 371 -11.03 -9.54 7.19
C PHE A 371 -12.42 -8.90 7.17
N LEU A 372 -13.28 -9.26 6.21
CA LEU A 372 -14.62 -8.69 6.08
C LEU A 372 -15.48 -8.85 7.35
N PRO A 373 -15.61 -10.05 7.97
CA PRO A 373 -16.32 -10.19 9.25
C PRO A 373 -15.74 -9.34 10.38
N ILE A 374 -14.41 -9.20 10.43
CA ILE A 374 -13.70 -8.37 11.42
C ILE A 374 -14.08 -6.90 11.24
N VAL A 375 -14.10 -6.39 10.00
CA VAL A 375 -14.54 -5.03 9.71
C VAL A 375 -16.01 -4.84 10.10
N HIS A 376 -16.88 -5.80 9.78
CA HIS A 376 -18.30 -5.74 10.16
C HIS A 376 -18.51 -5.65 11.67
N GLU A 377 -17.73 -6.38 12.47
CA GLU A 377 -17.78 -6.29 13.93
C GLU A 377 -17.30 -4.92 14.45
N ALA A 378 -16.28 -4.35 13.81
CA ALA A 378 -15.72 -3.04 14.18
C ALA A 378 -16.62 -1.86 13.79
N LEU A 379 -17.50 -2.03 12.79
CA LEU A 379 -18.39 -0.97 12.33
C LEU A 379 -19.44 -0.61 13.40
N PRO A 380 -19.73 0.69 13.59
CA PRO A 380 -20.82 1.10 14.46
C PRO A 380 -22.18 0.75 13.84
N ALA A 381 -23.23 0.88 14.64
CA ALA A 381 -24.60 0.67 14.17
C ALA A 381 -24.95 1.60 12.99
N GLU A 382 -25.88 1.16 12.15
CA GLU A 382 -26.23 1.83 10.89
C GLU A 382 -26.69 3.29 11.09
N ASN A 383 -27.37 3.60 12.19
CA ASN A 383 -27.77 4.96 12.53
C ASN A 383 -26.58 5.91 12.70
N VAL A 384 -25.46 5.42 13.27
CA VAL A 384 -24.22 6.18 13.40
C VAL A 384 -23.58 6.38 12.02
N LEU A 385 -23.54 5.33 11.19
CA LEU A 385 -23.04 5.44 9.81
C LEU A 385 -23.83 6.46 8.98
N ARG A 386 -25.16 6.47 9.11
CA ARG A 386 -26.04 7.46 8.48
C ARG A 386 -25.77 8.87 9.00
N SER A 387 -25.51 9.03 10.30
CA SER A 387 -25.14 10.32 10.86
C SER A 387 -23.77 10.82 10.39
N LEU A 388 -22.82 9.92 10.17
CA LEU A 388 -21.45 10.28 9.76
C LEU A 388 -21.34 10.55 8.25
N PHE A 389 -22.01 9.74 7.42
CA PHE A 389 -21.82 9.75 5.97
C PHE A 389 -23.09 10.06 5.16
N GLY A 390 -24.26 10.02 5.79
CA GLY A 390 -25.54 10.27 5.14
C GLY A 390 -25.65 11.69 4.60
N SER A 391 -26.37 11.80 3.49
CA SER A 391 -26.86 13.05 2.94
C SER A 391 -28.23 13.37 3.54
N PRO A 392 -28.62 14.65 3.66
CA PRO A 392 -29.99 15.02 4.02
C PRO A 392 -31.07 14.40 3.11
N GLN A 393 -30.71 14.04 1.86
CA GLN A 393 -31.61 13.39 0.89
C GLN A 393 -31.91 11.92 1.23
N ASP A 394 -31.11 11.29 2.10
CA ASP A 394 -31.29 9.87 2.48
C ASP A 394 -32.35 9.70 3.59
N ALA A 395 -32.91 10.80 4.10
CA ALA A 395 -33.90 10.81 5.18
C ALA A 395 -35.36 10.77 4.70
N GLY A 396 -35.62 10.73 3.39
CA GLY A 396 -37.00 10.77 2.89
C GLY A 396 -37.15 10.21 1.48
N CYS A 397 -37.53 8.95 1.37
CA CYS A 397 -38.30 8.45 0.24
C CYS A 397 -39.81 8.75 0.46
N ASP A 398 -40.11 9.91 1.03
CA ASP A 398 -41.46 10.42 1.18
C ASP A 398 -41.50 11.82 0.56
N CYS A 399 -42.42 11.98 -0.38
CA CYS A 399 -42.63 13.14 -1.22
C CYS A 399 -42.88 14.40 -0.39
N GLY A 400 -41.85 15.24 -0.23
CA GLY A 400 -41.98 16.55 0.41
C GLY A 400 -40.87 17.51 -0.01
N LEU A 401 -41.25 18.61 -0.66
CA LEU A 401 -40.40 19.72 -1.07
C LEU A 401 -39.62 20.30 0.14
N ALA A 402 -38.36 19.90 0.31
CA ALA A 402 -37.40 20.62 1.14
C ALA A 402 -36.47 21.46 0.23
N ASN A 403 -36.31 22.73 0.59
CA ASN A 403 -35.57 23.73 -0.18
C ASN A 403 -34.08 23.31 -0.33
N PRO A 404 -33.52 23.19 -1.54
CA PRO A 404 -32.15 22.66 -1.74
C PRO A 404 -31.01 23.57 -1.24
N ALA A 405 -31.33 24.77 -0.75
CA ALA A 405 -30.34 25.80 -0.41
C ALA A 405 -29.83 25.78 1.05
N GLU A 406 -30.37 24.93 1.95
CA GLU A 406 -30.13 25.07 3.40
C GLU A 406 -29.75 23.78 4.16
N MET A 407 -29.29 22.72 3.49
CA MET A 407 -28.80 21.52 4.21
C MET A 407 -27.38 21.14 3.79
N GLU A 408 -26.41 21.91 4.30
CA GLU A 408 -24.98 21.63 4.15
C GLU A 408 -24.58 20.32 4.86
N ARG A 409 -23.81 19.48 4.14
CA ARG A 409 -23.21 18.25 4.68
C ARG A 409 -22.34 18.62 5.89
N LYS A 410 -22.62 18.04 7.07
CA LYS A 410 -21.83 18.27 8.30
C LYS A 410 -20.52 17.48 8.25
N GLY A 411 -19.48 18.06 7.65
CA GLY A 411 -18.12 17.53 7.70
C GLY A 411 -17.50 17.18 6.33
N PRO A 412 -16.22 16.80 6.32
CA PRO A 412 -15.50 16.46 5.10
C PRO A 412 -16.06 15.23 4.38
N VAL A 413 -15.90 15.23 3.06
CA VAL A 413 -16.20 14.07 2.23
C VAL A 413 -15.03 13.09 2.27
N TRP A 414 -15.31 11.82 2.54
CA TRP A 414 -14.32 10.75 2.42
C TRP A 414 -14.16 10.34 0.95
N LEU A 415 -12.93 10.35 0.42
CA LEU A 415 -12.61 9.75 -0.89
C LEU A 415 -12.11 8.32 -0.69
N THR A 416 -12.72 7.37 -1.39
CA THR A 416 -12.33 5.95 -1.29
C THR A 416 -11.18 5.61 -2.23
N ASN A 417 -10.31 4.68 -1.82
CA ASN A 417 -9.28 4.16 -2.72
C ASN A 417 -9.85 3.26 -3.83
N LEU A 418 -10.97 2.57 -3.57
CA LEU A 418 -11.57 1.61 -4.50
C LEU A 418 -12.16 2.30 -5.73
N THR A 419 -12.98 3.33 -5.51
CA THR A 419 -13.67 4.03 -6.60
C THR A 419 -12.92 5.28 -7.08
N GLY A 420 -12.00 5.80 -6.26
CA GLY A 420 -11.36 7.10 -6.52
C GLY A 420 -12.34 8.28 -6.41
N THR A 421 -13.56 8.06 -5.91
CA THR A 421 -14.63 9.06 -5.81
C THR A 421 -15.09 9.24 -4.36
N ALA A 422 -15.93 10.27 -4.16
CA ALA A 422 -16.59 10.53 -2.88
C ALA A 422 -17.44 9.35 -2.43
N PHE A 423 -17.30 8.97 -1.16
CA PHE A 423 -18.13 7.95 -0.54
C PHE A 423 -19.58 8.45 -0.42
N LEU A 424 -20.46 7.80 -1.17
CA LEU A 424 -21.90 8.08 -1.25
C LEU A 424 -22.67 6.77 -1.07
N PRO A 425 -22.66 6.18 0.14
CA PRO A 425 -23.13 4.80 0.35
C PRO A 425 -24.60 4.57 0.04
N PHE A 426 -25.40 5.64 -0.03
CA PHE A 426 -26.84 5.60 -0.30
C PHE A 426 -27.21 6.03 -1.73
N ASP A 427 -26.25 6.52 -2.53
CA ASP A 427 -26.46 6.79 -3.95
C ASP A 427 -26.39 5.47 -4.74
N CYS A 428 -27.44 5.16 -5.49
CA CYS A 428 -27.54 3.91 -6.24
C CYS A 428 -26.49 3.77 -7.36
N ARG A 429 -26.02 4.88 -7.94
CA ARG A 429 -24.94 4.88 -8.94
C ARG A 429 -23.62 4.57 -8.25
N PHE A 430 -23.34 5.20 -7.11
CA PHE A 430 -22.13 4.87 -6.33
C PHE A 430 -22.11 3.39 -5.93
N GLN A 431 -23.22 2.83 -5.46
CA GLN A 431 -23.31 1.41 -5.12
C GLN A 431 -23.05 0.50 -6.33
N LYS A 432 -23.63 0.86 -7.49
CA LYS A 432 -23.42 0.11 -8.74
C LYS A 432 -21.97 0.20 -9.21
N ASP A 433 -21.39 1.40 -9.25
CA ASP A 433 -20.01 1.63 -9.69
C ASP A 433 -19.02 0.89 -8.77
N ALA A 434 -19.24 0.94 -7.45
CA ALA A 434 -18.44 0.18 -6.50
C ALA A 434 -18.55 -1.33 -6.75
N LEU A 435 -19.76 -1.85 -7.01
CA LEU A 435 -19.97 -3.27 -7.31
C LEU A 435 -19.28 -3.68 -8.61
N ASP A 436 -19.42 -2.89 -9.68
CA ASP A 436 -18.80 -3.14 -10.97
C ASP A 436 -17.27 -3.16 -10.85
N ILE A 437 -16.69 -2.23 -10.08
CA ILE A 437 -15.25 -2.22 -9.79
C ILE A 437 -14.84 -3.46 -8.99
N MET A 438 -15.55 -3.81 -7.91
CA MET A 438 -15.26 -5.01 -7.12
C MET A 438 -15.30 -6.28 -8.00
N GLN A 439 -16.28 -6.39 -8.90
CA GLN A 439 -16.37 -7.50 -9.84
C GLN A 439 -15.23 -7.50 -10.87
N SER A 440 -14.80 -6.33 -11.34
CA SER A 440 -13.65 -6.20 -12.25
C SER A 440 -12.31 -6.57 -11.60
N LEU A 441 -12.14 -6.28 -10.31
CA LEU A 441 -10.98 -6.70 -9.53
C LEU A 441 -11.01 -8.21 -9.23
N ASN A 442 -12.21 -8.79 -9.22
CA ASN A 442 -12.42 -10.23 -9.09
C ASN A 442 -12.09 -11.03 -10.36
N VAL A 443 -11.62 -10.38 -11.43
CA VAL A 443 -11.21 -11.06 -12.67
C VAL A 443 -9.99 -11.96 -12.45
N GLY A 444 -9.19 -11.76 -11.41
CA GLY A 444 -8.19 -12.74 -10.97
C GLY A 444 -8.81 -14.10 -10.64
N GLU A 445 -10.00 -14.13 -10.03
CA GLU A 445 -10.73 -15.36 -9.69
C GLU A 445 -11.29 -16.06 -10.95
N ILE A 446 -11.78 -15.28 -11.93
CA ILE A 446 -12.35 -15.78 -13.18
C ILE A 446 -11.24 -16.26 -14.15
N ARG A 447 -10.09 -15.58 -14.20
CA ARG A 447 -8.97 -15.92 -15.10
C ARG A 447 -8.03 -16.98 -14.54
N HIS A 448 -7.88 -17.08 -13.21
CA HIS A 448 -6.99 -18.06 -12.55
C HIS A 448 -7.72 -19.27 -11.96
N ARG A 449 -9.02 -19.45 -12.24
CA ARG A 449 -9.87 -20.55 -11.73
C ARG A 449 -9.75 -20.71 -10.20
N GLY A 450 -10.11 -19.66 -9.45
CA GLY A 450 -10.36 -19.76 -8.01
C GLY A 450 -9.30 -20.55 -7.23
N ARG A 451 -8.06 -20.05 -7.23
CA ARG A 451 -7.16 -20.30 -6.10
C ARG A 451 -7.18 -19.11 -5.17
#